data_AF-A0A945KZX2-F1
#
_entry.id   AF-A0A945KZX2-F1
#
_cell.length_a   1.000
_cell.length_b   1.000
_cell.length_c   1.000
_cell.angle_alpha   90.00
_cell.angle_beta   90.00
_cell.angle_gamma   90.00
#
_symmetry.space_group_name_H-M   'P 1'
#
loop_
_entity.id
_entity.type
_entity.pdbx_description
1 polymer ?
#
loop_
_entity_poly.entity_id
_entity_poly.type
_entity_poly.pdbx_seq_one_letter_code
_entity_poly.pdbx_strand_id
1 'polypeptide(L)'
;MLRKTITVTEQQNSWIKSQIESGQYGNDSEYMRDLVRKDQEYNQKLSALQVALKEGEDSGESTLSMNDILIKVKKNLNIDG
;
A
#
# COMPACT_ATOMS: atom_id res chain seq x y z
N MET A 1 12.46 2.79 -22.99
CA MET A 1 12.06 1.64 -22.15
C MET A 1 13.02 0.49 -22.38
N LEU A 2 13.25 -0.36 -21.37
CA LEU A 2 14.01 -1.61 -21.53
C LEU A 2 13.05 -2.77 -21.79
N ARG A 3 13.40 -3.67 -22.72
CA ARG A 3 12.60 -4.87 -23.00
C ARG A 3 13.01 -6.01 -22.08
N LYS A 4 12.03 -6.74 -21.55
CA LYS A 4 12.22 -8.00 -20.83
C LYS A 4 11.35 -9.08 -21.48
N THR A 5 11.87 -10.29 -21.56
CA THR A 5 11.11 -11.49 -21.94
C THR A 5 10.72 -12.21 -20.65
N ILE A 6 9.45 -12.56 -20.52
CA ILE A 6 8.90 -13.21 -19.32
C ILE A 6 8.17 -14.47 -19.79
N THR A 7 8.45 -15.59 -19.14
CA THR A 7 7.69 -16.83 -19.32
C THR A 7 6.60 -16.88 -18.26
N VAL A 8 5.38 -17.17 -18.68
CA VAL A 8 4.21 -17.29 -17.82
C VAL A 8 3.54 -18.64 -18.05
N THR A 9 2.73 -19.07 -17.09
CA THR A 9 1.90 -20.28 -17.26
C THR A 9 0.76 -20.03 -18.25
N GLU A 10 0.16 -21.10 -18.78
CA GLU A 10 -1.00 -20.96 -19.68
C GLU A 10 -2.19 -20.29 -18.98
N GLN A 11 -2.38 -20.57 -17.69
CA GLN A 11 -3.41 -19.92 -16.89
C GLN A 11 -3.18 -18.40 -16.78
N GLN A 12 -1.93 -17.98 -16.55
CA GLN A 12 -1.58 -16.56 -16.50
C GLN A 12 -1.77 -15.90 -17.86
N ASN A 13 -1.35 -16.55 -18.96
CA ASN A 13 -1.58 -16.07 -20.31
C ASN A 13 -3.07 -15.86 -20.61
N SER A 14 -3.91 -16.85 -20.29
CA SER A 14 -5.36 -16.77 -20.46
C SER A 14 -5.96 -15.62 -19.65
N TRP A 15 -5.48 -15.43 -18.42
CA TRP A 15 -5.90 -14.32 -17.57
C TRP A 15 -5.51 -12.96 -18.20
N ILE A 16 -4.25 -12.77 -18.60
CA ILE A 16 -3.76 -11.53 -19.22
C ILE A 16 -4.60 -11.18 -20.46
N LYS A 17 -4.89 -12.16 -21.32
CA LYS A 17 -5.73 -11.98 -22.51
C LYS A 17 -7.14 -11.50 -22.15
N SER A 18 -7.77 -12.08 -21.13
CA SER A 18 -9.11 -11.63 -20.70
C SER A 18 -9.12 -10.16 -20.26
N GLN A 19 -8.04 -9.67 -19.65
CA GLN A 19 -7.93 -8.27 -19.26
C GLN A 19 -7.84 -7.35 -20.48
N ILE A 20 -7.18 -7.78 -21.54
CA ILE A 20 -7.08 -7.04 -22.81
C ILE A 20 -8.42 -7.08 -23.55
N GLU A 21 -9.05 -8.26 -23.65
CA GLU A 21 -10.35 -8.45 -24.31
C GLU A 21 -11.46 -7.64 -23.64
N SER A 22 -11.39 -7.44 -22.32
CA SER A 22 -12.32 -6.56 -21.60
C SER A 22 -12.16 -5.07 -21.95
N GLY A 23 -11.09 -4.70 -22.68
CA GLY A 23 -10.77 -3.31 -23.03
C GLY A 23 -10.11 -2.52 -21.89
N GLN A 24 -9.82 -3.14 -20.74
CA GLN A 24 -9.18 -2.46 -19.61
C GLN A 24 -7.71 -2.11 -19.90
N TYR A 25 -7.04 -2.89 -20.75
CA TYR A 25 -5.65 -2.66 -21.17
C TYR A 25 -5.50 -2.87 -22.67
N GLY A 26 -4.61 -2.12 -23.30
CA GLY A 26 -4.36 -2.22 -24.74
C GLY A 26 -3.41 -3.34 -25.15
N ASN A 27 -2.59 -3.86 -24.23
CA ASN A 27 -1.66 -4.98 -24.47
C ASN A 27 -1.09 -5.58 -23.17
N ASP A 28 -0.43 -6.72 -23.30
CA ASP A 28 0.22 -7.46 -22.21
C ASP A 28 1.21 -6.60 -21.42
N SER A 29 2.02 -5.79 -22.12
CA SER A 29 3.07 -4.98 -21.48
C SER A 29 2.49 -3.83 -20.65
N GLU A 30 1.32 -3.33 -21.00
CA GLU A 30 0.58 -2.35 -20.21
C GLU A 30 0.06 -2.98 -18.93
N TYR A 31 -0.61 -4.14 -19.04
CA TYR A 31 -1.11 -4.86 -17.88
C TYR A 31 0.02 -5.26 -16.92
N MET A 32 1.13 -5.78 -17.44
CA MET A 32 2.29 -6.16 -16.62
C MET A 32 2.91 -4.98 -15.88
N ARG A 33 3.03 -3.80 -16.53
CA ARG A 33 3.54 -2.60 -15.87
C ARG A 33 2.60 -2.13 -14.76
N ASP A 34 1.30 -2.26 -14.96
CA ASP A 34 0.33 -1.92 -13.93
C ASP A 34 0.38 -2.86 -12.73
N LEU A 35 0.53 -4.17 -12.96
CA LEU A 35 0.75 -5.14 -11.88
C LEU A 35 2.02 -4.83 -11.07
N VAL A 36 3.13 -4.50 -11.74
CA VAL A 36 4.37 -4.10 -11.05
C VAL A 36 4.17 -2.84 -10.22
N ARG A 37 3.41 -1.85 -10.73
CA ARG A 37 3.12 -0.63 -9.98
C ARG A 37 2.28 -0.93 -8.72
N LYS A 38 1.24 -1.75 -8.86
CA LYS A 38 0.38 -2.16 -7.74
C LYS A 38 1.18 -2.92 -6.67
N ASP A 39 2.08 -3.80 -7.08
CA ASP A 39 2.99 -4.51 -6.17
C ASP A 39 3.94 -3.53 -5.44
N GLN A 40 4.54 -2.58 -6.17
CA GLN A 40 5.39 -1.54 -5.57
C GLN A 40 4.63 -0.68 -4.56
N GLU A 41 3.43 -0.21 -4.90
CA GLU A 41 2.60 0.59 -4.00
C GLU A 41 2.19 -0.19 -2.75
N TYR A 42 1.82 -1.47 -2.90
CA TYR A 42 1.49 -2.33 -1.77
C TYR A 42 2.70 -2.52 -0.85
N ASN A 43 3.86 -2.86 -1.41
CA ASN A 43 5.09 -3.10 -0.65
C ASN A 43 5.58 -1.82 0.06
N GLN A 44 5.42 -0.65 -0.56
CA GLN A 44 5.71 0.63 0.09
C GLN A 44 4.81 0.89 1.30
N LYS A 45 3.49 0.68 1.14
CA LYS A 45 2.53 0.86 2.24
C LYS A 45 2.78 -0.13 3.38
N LEU A 46 3.08 -1.39 3.04
CA LEU A 46 3.40 -2.43 4.01
C LEU A 46 4.67 -2.09 4.79
N SER A 47 5.72 -1.65 4.09
CA SER A 47 6.96 -1.22 4.73
C SER A 47 6.74 -0.02 5.66
N ALA A 48 5.98 0.99 5.23
CA ALA A 48 5.64 2.13 6.07
C ALA A 48 4.86 1.72 7.33
N LEU A 49 3.91 0.78 7.19
CA LEU A 49 3.17 0.24 8.33
C LEU A 49 4.08 -0.49 9.31
N GLN A 50 4.98 -1.34 8.81
CA GLN A 50 5.93 -2.09 9.65
C GLN A 50 6.87 -1.15 10.43
N VAL A 51 7.34 -0.07 9.79
CA VAL A 51 8.14 0.96 10.45
C VAL A 51 7.34 1.65 11.55
N ALA A 52 6.12 2.09 11.27
CA ALA A 52 5.27 2.76 12.26
C ALA A 52 4.92 1.85 13.45
N LEU A 53 4.66 0.56 13.20
CA LEU A 53 4.44 -0.43 14.27
C LEU A 53 5.69 -0.59 15.12
N LYS A 54 6.86 -0.73 14.50
CA LYS A 54 8.12 -0.86 15.23
C LYS A 54 8.42 0.39 16.06
N GLU A 55 8.22 1.59 15.52
CA GLU A 55 8.36 2.84 16.26
C GLU A 55 7.42 2.88 17.48
N GLY A 56 6.17 2.40 17.32
CA GLY A 56 5.21 2.26 18.41
C GLY A 56 5.67 1.28 19.49
N GLU A 57 6.12 0.08 19.11
CA GLU A 57 6.65 -0.93 20.02
C GLU A 57 7.88 -0.43 20.78
N ASP A 58 8.82 0.21 20.07
CA ASP A 58 10.05 0.75 20.66
C ASP A 58 9.78 2.00 21.55
N SER A 59 8.62 2.66 21.39
CA SER A 59 8.23 3.82 22.21
C SER A 59 7.76 3.45 23.63
N GLY A 60 7.53 2.15 23.89
CA GLY A 60 7.08 1.64 25.17
C GLY A 60 5.59 1.86 25.43
N GLU A 61 5.12 1.37 26.59
CA GLU A 61 3.71 1.45 26.95
C GLU A 61 3.32 2.88 27.41
N SER A 62 2.24 3.40 26.85
CA SER A 62 1.67 4.67 27.29
C SER A 62 0.91 4.50 28.61
N THR A 63 1.23 5.34 29.59
CA THR A 63 0.48 5.44 30.86
C THR A 63 -0.76 6.33 30.76
N LEU A 64 -1.00 6.97 29.61
CA LEU A 64 -2.12 7.89 29.41
C LEU A 64 -3.43 7.12 29.20
N SER A 65 -4.48 7.54 29.91
CA SER A 65 -5.84 7.09 29.61
C SER A 65 -6.39 7.80 28.36
N MET A 66 -7.49 7.29 27.80
CA MET A 66 -8.17 7.92 26.67
C MET A 66 -8.58 9.38 26.97
N ASN A 67 -9.03 9.66 28.20
CA ASN A 67 -9.37 11.02 28.63
C ASN A 67 -8.14 11.93 28.67
N ASP A 68 -6.99 11.42 29.16
CA ASP A 68 -5.75 12.19 29.19
C ASP A 68 -5.28 12.54 27.77
N ILE A 69 -5.42 11.60 26.83
CA ILE A 69 -5.10 11.83 25.41
C ILE A 69 -6.02 12.90 24.83
N LEU A 70 -7.33 12.82 25.07
CA LEU A 70 -8.30 13.81 24.59
C LEU A 70 -8.00 15.22 25.14
N ILE A 71 -7.72 15.33 26.44
CA ILE A 71 -7.37 16.60 27.10
C ILE A 71 -6.08 17.15 26.48
N LYS A 72 -5.06 16.30 26.30
CA LYS A 72 -3.77 16.68 25.70
C LYS A 72 -3.96 17.21 24.27
N VAL A 73 -4.79 16.55 23.45
CA VAL A 73 -5.08 16.98 22.07
C VAL A 73 -5.85 18.30 22.04
N LYS A 74 -6.91 18.46 22.85
CA LYS A 74 -7.69 19.71 22.92
C LYS A 74 -6.83 20.90 23.32
N LYS A 75 -5.97 20.71 24.33
CA LYS A 75 -5.00 21.72 24.78
C LYS A 75 -4.02 22.11 23.67
N ASN A 76 -3.52 21.13 22.91
CA ASN A 76 -2.60 21.39 21.80
C ASN A 76 -3.26 22.12 20.62
N LEU A 77 -4.58 21.96 20.45
CA LEU A 77 -5.35 22.58 19.37
C LEU A 77 -5.95 23.95 19.76
N ASN A 78 -5.73 24.45 20.99
CA ASN A 78 -6.35 25.66 21.53
C ASN A 78 -7.89 25.69 21.36
N ILE A 79 -8.53 24.52 21.41
CA ILE A 79 -9.99 24.43 21.44
C ILE A 79 -10.40 24.42 22.90
N ASP A 80 -10.40 25.59 23.52
CA ASP A 80 -11.11 25.81 24.77
C ASP A 80 -12.61 25.92 24.43
N GLY A 81 -13.42 25.08 25.08
CA GLY A 81 -14.87 25.07 24.91
C GLY A 81 -15.54 26.33 25.44
#